data_AF-A0AAV7CKV8-F1
#
_entry.id   AF-A0AAV7CKV8-F1
#
_cell.length_a   1.000
_cell.length_b   1.000
_cell.length_c   1.000
_cell.angle_alpha   90.00
_cell.angle_beta   90.00
_cell.angle_gamma   90.00
#
_symmetry.space_group_name_H-M   'P 1'
#
loop_
_entity.id
_entity.type
_entity.pdbx_description
1 polymer ?
#
loop_
_entity_poly.entity_id
_entity_poly.type
_entity_poly.pdbx_seq_one_letter_code
_entity_poly.pdbx_strand_id
1 'polypeptide(L)'
;MICGHVVYYGCWHFVLSDQRYCFLKVEVLNKRKMVTAGFESLRQLLADEETNINHRLENIERVIKQRRNESVSRLDEKITSLQKVITDLEKNVTISSSQIFSLSLDLKTVNKNLLVTGNQKCVKYQEEPLRLAPCLERFDSKPCVLATTGFRLGKYYWEVEVGGGIYWTIGIARQSVRRKGMFRIEPQRGIWAIGLLGMYSDRYYAFTSPDTLLNPKEQPERVGVYLNCDEGSVSFYNALSQEHLFTFNFLKVPEKLYPFFCVGALGTELKLD
;
A
#
# COMPACT_ATOMS: atom_id res chain seq x y z
N MET A 1 115.03 -72.80 36.45
CA MET A 1 115.14 -72.87 37.91
C MET A 1 114.40 -71.66 38.47
N ILE A 2 113.23 -71.92 39.07
CA ILE A 2 112.58 -71.19 40.17
C ILE A 2 111.94 -69.78 39.92
N CYS A 3 110.60 -69.81 39.95
CA CYS A 3 109.59 -68.98 40.63
C CYS A 3 109.35 -67.48 40.37
N GLY A 4 108.03 -67.18 40.41
CA GLY A 4 107.43 -65.90 40.82
C GLY A 4 106.30 -65.47 39.90
N HIS A 5 105.15 -66.16 39.84
CA HIS A 5 103.92 -65.82 40.57
C HIS A 5 103.70 -64.32 40.85
N VAL A 6 102.46 -63.86 40.60
CA VAL A 6 101.88 -62.50 40.85
C VAL A 6 102.12 -61.57 39.64
N VAL A 7 101.15 -61.15 38.80
CA VAL A 7 99.82 -60.58 39.06
C VAL A 7 98.88 -60.87 37.85
N TYR A 8 97.93 -61.81 37.97
CA TYR A 8 96.83 -61.99 36.99
C TYR A 8 95.52 -61.30 37.42
N TYR A 9 95.58 -60.42 38.44
CA TYR A 9 94.40 -59.79 39.03
C TYR A 9 94.05 -58.40 38.44
N GLY A 10 95.00 -57.70 37.80
CA GLY A 10 94.76 -56.36 37.24
C GLY A 10 94.05 -56.35 35.89
N CYS A 11 94.31 -57.35 35.04
CA CYS A 11 93.79 -57.40 33.67
C CYS A 11 92.31 -57.85 33.62
N TRP A 12 91.93 -58.80 34.48
CA TRP A 12 90.53 -59.26 34.61
C TRP A 12 89.63 -58.20 35.25
N HIS A 13 90.12 -57.43 36.22
CA HIS A 13 89.33 -56.39 36.85
C HIS A 13 89.05 -55.22 35.92
N PHE A 14 90.03 -54.85 35.07
CA PHE A 14 89.87 -53.84 34.03
C PHE A 14 88.86 -54.28 32.96
N VAL A 15 88.97 -55.51 32.45
CA VAL A 15 88.02 -56.07 31.46
C VAL A 15 86.60 -56.22 32.02
N LEU A 16 86.44 -56.68 33.27
CA LEU A 16 85.13 -56.75 33.94
C LEU A 16 84.55 -55.36 34.24
N SER A 17 85.40 -54.36 34.52
CA SER A 17 84.97 -52.97 34.72
C SER A 17 84.51 -52.32 33.41
N ASP A 18 85.20 -52.61 32.31
CA ASP A 18 84.86 -52.13 30.96
C ASP A 18 83.56 -52.78 30.46
N GLN A 19 83.38 -54.08 30.72
CA GLN A 19 82.16 -54.81 30.37
C GLN A 19 80.93 -54.32 31.17
N ARG A 20 81.08 -54.01 32.47
CA ARG A 20 80.02 -53.38 33.29
C ARG A 20 79.73 -51.96 32.83
N TYR A 21 80.75 -51.17 32.51
CA TYR A 21 80.60 -49.82 31.98
C TYR A 21 79.87 -49.80 30.63
N CYS A 22 80.20 -50.71 29.71
CA CYS A 22 79.46 -50.91 28.46
C CYS A 22 77.99 -51.26 28.71
N PHE A 23 77.69 -52.13 29.68
CA PHE A 23 76.31 -52.49 30.03
C PHE A 23 75.50 -51.29 30.56
N LEU A 24 76.04 -50.54 31.52
CA LEU A 24 75.42 -49.32 32.06
C LEU A 24 75.20 -48.26 30.97
N LYS A 25 76.15 -48.12 30.03
CA LYS A 25 76.02 -47.20 28.89
C LYS A 25 74.88 -47.61 27.95
N VAL A 26 74.70 -48.91 27.70
CA VAL A 26 73.56 -49.44 26.93
C VAL A 26 72.24 -49.23 27.67
N GLU A 27 72.19 -49.42 28.99
CA GLU A 27 70.97 -49.21 29.79
C GLU A 27 70.55 -47.72 29.80
N VAL A 28 71.50 -46.80 29.95
CA VAL A 28 71.25 -45.35 29.85
C VAL A 28 70.79 -44.97 28.44
N LEU A 29 71.40 -45.53 27.40
CA LEU A 29 70.95 -45.31 26.02
C LEU A 29 69.52 -45.83 25.79
N ASN A 30 69.18 -47.00 26.34
CA ASN A 30 67.82 -47.55 26.25
C ASN A 30 66.80 -46.69 27.01
N LYS A 31 67.11 -46.25 28.23
CA LYS A 31 66.25 -45.31 28.98
C LYS A 31 66.08 -43.99 28.23
N ARG A 32 67.15 -43.45 27.64
CA ARG A 32 67.08 -42.24 26.80
C ARG A 32 66.17 -42.44 25.59
N LYS A 33 66.28 -43.58 24.89
CA LYS A 33 65.37 -43.93 23.78
C LYS A 33 63.92 -44.04 24.23
N MET A 34 63.64 -44.69 25.36
CA MET A 34 62.28 -44.79 25.91
C MET A 34 61.69 -43.43 26.26
N VAL A 35 62.48 -42.55 26.88
CA VAL A 35 62.06 -41.18 27.19
C VAL A 35 61.77 -40.41 25.90
N THR A 36 62.66 -40.47 24.90
CA THR A 36 62.45 -39.80 23.60
C THR A 36 61.18 -40.31 22.90
N ALA A 37 61.00 -41.63 22.83
CA ALA A 37 59.80 -42.25 22.24
C ALA A 37 58.52 -41.85 23.00
N GLY A 38 58.56 -41.76 24.34
CA GLY A 38 57.43 -41.31 25.15
C GLY A 38 57.05 -39.85 24.86
N PHE A 39 58.04 -38.95 24.72
CA PHE A 39 57.79 -37.56 24.33
C PHE A 39 57.33 -37.43 22.87
N GLU A 40 57.77 -38.29 21.96
CA GLU A 40 57.27 -38.35 20.59
C GLU A 40 55.80 -38.77 20.55
N SER A 41 55.41 -39.81 21.29
CA SER A 41 54.01 -40.22 21.41
C SER A 41 53.12 -39.12 21.98
N LEU A 42 53.59 -38.39 23.00
CA LEU A 42 52.87 -37.24 23.57
C LEU A 42 52.69 -36.11 22.54
N ARG A 43 53.72 -35.81 21.74
CA ARG A 43 53.63 -34.80 20.67
C ARG A 43 52.63 -35.21 19.60
N GLN A 44 52.59 -36.49 19.24
CA GLN A 44 51.62 -37.00 18.27
C GLN A 44 50.19 -36.90 18.80
N LEU A 45 49.94 -37.28 20.06
CA LEU A 45 48.62 -37.16 20.68
C LEU A 45 48.15 -35.70 20.72
N LEU A 46 49.03 -34.76 21.08
CA LEU A 46 48.71 -33.33 21.08
C LEU A 46 48.37 -32.81 19.68
N ALA A 47 49.10 -33.25 18.65
CA ALA A 47 48.80 -32.87 17.26
C ALA A 47 47.45 -33.45 16.79
N ASP A 48 47.14 -34.69 17.17
CA ASP A 48 45.85 -35.32 16.85
C ASP A 48 44.68 -34.61 17.56
N GLU A 49 44.85 -34.18 18.82
CA GLU A 49 43.85 -33.36 19.51
C GLU A 49 43.69 -31.97 18.89
N GLU A 50 44.80 -31.31 18.54
CA GLU A 50 44.76 -30.00 17.88
C GLU A 50 44.00 -30.06 16.55
N THR A 51 44.26 -31.07 15.72
CA THR A 51 43.54 -31.27 14.45
C THR A 51 42.05 -31.55 14.67
N ASN A 52 41.70 -32.35 15.69
CA ASN A 52 40.31 -32.61 16.06
C ASN A 52 39.59 -31.32 16.51
N ILE A 53 40.23 -30.52 17.37
CA ILE A 53 39.67 -29.25 17.84
C ILE A 53 39.46 -28.28 16.66
N ASN A 54 40.45 -28.14 15.78
CA ASN A 54 40.35 -27.26 14.61
C ASN A 54 39.20 -27.69 13.68
N HIS A 55 39.04 -28.99 13.41
CA HIS A 55 37.92 -29.49 12.62
C HIS A 55 36.56 -29.20 13.29
N ARG A 56 36.46 -29.31 14.62
CA ARG A 56 35.24 -28.93 15.36
C ARG A 56 34.94 -27.45 15.27
N LEU A 57 35.96 -26.58 15.33
CA LEU A 57 35.81 -25.14 15.16
C LEU A 57 35.30 -24.81 13.76
N GLU A 58 35.87 -25.40 12.71
CA GLU A 58 35.41 -25.21 11.32
C GLU A 58 33.95 -25.66 11.14
N ASN A 59 33.53 -26.73 11.80
CA ASN A 59 32.13 -27.17 11.80
C ASN A 59 31.22 -26.12 12.44
N ILE A 60 31.61 -25.55 13.58
CA ILE A 60 30.85 -24.51 14.28
C ILE A 60 30.74 -23.24 13.43
N GLU A 61 31.85 -22.80 12.82
CA GLU A 61 31.86 -21.64 11.93
C GLU A 61 30.92 -21.83 10.73
N ARG A 62 30.91 -23.04 10.13
CA ARG A 62 29.96 -23.38 9.06
C ARG A 62 28.51 -23.27 9.51
N VAL A 63 28.17 -23.81 10.69
CA VAL A 63 26.81 -23.74 11.24
C VAL A 63 26.40 -22.30 11.54
N ILE A 64 27.28 -21.48 12.12
CA ILE A 64 27.02 -20.06 12.39
C ILE A 64 26.75 -19.30 11.09
N LYS A 65 27.59 -19.53 10.07
CA LYS A 65 27.44 -18.90 8.75
C LYS A 65 26.12 -19.29 8.09
N GLN A 66 25.76 -20.58 8.16
CA GLN A 66 24.49 -21.06 7.61
C GLN A 66 23.29 -20.40 8.30
N ARG A 67 23.25 -20.41 9.64
CA ARG A 67 22.14 -19.80 10.39
C ARG A 67 22.01 -18.30 10.13
N ARG A 68 23.14 -17.60 9.98
CA ARG A 68 23.17 -16.19 9.56
C ARG A 68 22.53 -16.02 8.18
N ASN A 69 22.93 -16.82 7.19
CA ASN A 69 22.40 -16.73 5.83
C ASN A 69 20.89 -17.04 5.76
N GLU A 70 20.43 -18.06 6.49
CA GLU A 70 18.99 -18.37 6.60
C GLU A 70 18.22 -17.20 7.23
N SER A 71 18.77 -16.56 8.26
CA SER A 71 18.15 -15.40 8.89
C SER A 71 18.08 -14.20 7.95
N VAL A 72 19.13 -13.95 7.16
CA VAL A 72 19.16 -12.88 6.14
C VAL A 72 18.11 -13.16 5.06
N SER A 73 18.05 -14.38 4.52
CA SER A 73 17.05 -14.76 3.51
C SER A 73 15.61 -14.52 4.00
N ARG A 74 15.31 -14.89 5.25
CA ARG A 74 13.98 -14.65 5.86
C ARG A 74 13.67 -13.17 6.03
N LEU A 75 14.68 -12.33 6.29
CA LEU A 75 14.52 -10.89 6.36
C LEU A 75 14.30 -10.28 4.96
N ASP A 76 15.02 -10.76 3.94
CA ASP A 76 14.86 -10.30 2.55
C ASP A 76 13.46 -10.62 2.02
N GLU A 77 12.91 -11.79 2.32
CA GLU A 77 11.53 -12.15 1.99
C GLU A 77 10.50 -11.20 2.64
N LYS A 78 10.73 -10.85 3.92
CA LYS A 78 9.88 -9.89 4.64
C LYS A 78 10.02 -8.48 4.07
N ILE A 79 11.23 -8.03 3.75
CA ILE A 79 11.49 -6.73 3.13
C ILE A 79 10.77 -6.66 1.78
N THR A 80 10.91 -7.69 0.93
CA THR A 80 10.25 -7.77 -0.37
C THR A 80 8.72 -7.73 -0.23
N SER A 81 8.19 -8.46 0.75
CA SER A 81 6.74 -8.46 1.04
C SER A 81 6.25 -7.08 1.49
N LEU A 82 7.00 -6.41 2.39
CA LEU A 82 6.67 -5.06 2.85
C LEU A 82 6.80 -4.03 1.72
N GLN A 83 7.83 -4.12 0.89
CA GLN A 83 8.00 -3.27 -0.30
C GLN A 83 6.80 -3.40 -1.24
N LYS A 84 6.31 -4.62 -1.47
CA LYS A 84 5.09 -4.84 -2.26
C LYS A 84 3.90 -4.11 -1.66
N VAL A 85 3.66 -4.26 -0.35
CA VAL A 85 2.56 -3.56 0.35
C VAL A 85 2.72 -2.05 0.24
N ILE A 86 3.93 -1.50 0.41
CA ILE A 86 4.21 -0.07 0.24
C ILE A 86 3.85 0.36 -1.18
N THR A 87 4.29 -0.36 -2.22
CA THR A 87 3.97 0.00 -3.61
C THR A 87 2.48 -0.07 -3.92
N ASP A 88 1.75 -1.01 -3.33
CA ASP A 88 0.30 -1.12 -3.49
C ASP A 88 -0.42 0.03 -2.76
N LEU A 89 0.06 0.42 -1.58
CA LEU A 89 -0.43 1.60 -0.87
C LEU A 89 -0.12 2.90 -1.61
N GLU A 90 1.08 3.06 -2.19
CA GLU A 90 1.45 4.23 -2.99
C GLU A 90 0.58 4.35 -4.24
N LYS A 91 0.27 3.23 -4.92
CA LYS A 91 -0.70 3.21 -6.02
C LYS A 91 -2.08 3.65 -5.55
N ASN A 92 -2.54 3.17 -4.39
CA ASN A 92 -3.82 3.58 -3.81
C ASN A 92 -3.84 5.06 -3.41
N VAL A 93 -2.74 5.60 -2.88
CA VAL A 93 -2.61 7.03 -2.56
C VAL A 93 -2.55 7.90 -3.82
N THR A 94 -1.93 7.40 -4.91
CA THR A 94 -1.96 8.07 -6.22
C THR A 94 -3.35 7.99 -6.88
N ILE A 95 -4.13 6.95 -6.56
CA ILE A 95 -5.56 6.87 -6.92
C ILE A 95 -6.39 7.83 -6.07
N SER A 96 -6.00 8.07 -4.80
CA SER A 96 -6.56 9.09 -3.91
C SER A 96 -6.08 10.51 -4.20
N SER A 97 -5.03 10.70 -5.02
CA SER A 97 -4.64 12.02 -5.54
C SER A 97 -5.51 12.45 -6.72
N SER A 98 -6.79 12.08 -6.72
CA SER A 98 -7.80 12.96 -7.30
C SER A 98 -7.63 14.31 -6.61
N GLN A 99 -7.08 15.29 -7.33
CA GLN A 99 -7.04 16.67 -6.88
C GLN A 99 -8.45 17.03 -6.38
N ILE A 100 -8.59 17.44 -5.12
CA ILE A 100 -9.83 18.04 -4.64
C ILE A 100 -10.08 19.23 -5.55
N PHE A 101 -11.02 19.07 -6.47
CA PHE A 101 -11.21 20.03 -7.53
C PHE A 101 -12.20 21.08 -7.04
N SER A 102 -11.71 22.30 -6.81
CA SER A 102 -12.57 23.39 -6.38
C SER A 102 -13.54 23.77 -7.51
N LEU A 103 -14.82 23.44 -7.32
CA LEU A 103 -15.86 23.71 -8.30
C LEU A 103 -16.47 25.10 -8.16
N SER A 104 -17.07 25.62 -9.23
CA SER A 104 -17.92 26.82 -9.21
C SER A 104 -19.11 26.62 -10.16
N LEU A 105 -20.26 27.16 -9.80
CA LEU A 105 -21.52 27.03 -10.52
C LEU A 105 -21.62 28.04 -11.69
N ASP A 106 -21.98 27.56 -12.88
CA ASP A 106 -22.06 28.41 -14.08
C ASP A 106 -23.39 29.18 -14.18
N LEU A 107 -23.30 30.50 -13.98
CA LEU A 107 -24.43 31.44 -14.09
C LEU A 107 -25.07 31.51 -15.50
N LYS A 108 -24.39 31.02 -16.54
CA LYS A 108 -24.98 30.90 -17.89
C LYS A 108 -25.93 29.72 -18.01
N THR A 109 -25.70 28.67 -17.21
CA THR A 109 -26.51 27.44 -17.24
C THR A 109 -27.65 27.43 -16.23
N VAL A 110 -27.49 28.19 -15.12
CA VAL A 110 -28.44 28.20 -14.00
C VAL A 110 -29.88 28.52 -14.40
N ASN A 111 -30.80 27.64 -14.01
CA ASN A 111 -32.24 27.87 -14.18
C ASN A 111 -32.74 29.09 -13.38
N LYS A 112 -33.85 29.70 -13.82
CA LYS A 112 -34.40 30.91 -13.19
C LYS A 112 -34.91 30.68 -11.75
N ASN A 113 -35.29 29.46 -11.39
CA ASN A 113 -35.73 29.09 -10.05
C ASN A 113 -34.58 28.72 -9.10
N LEU A 114 -33.33 29.02 -9.48
CA LEU A 114 -32.17 28.77 -8.66
C LEU A 114 -31.45 30.07 -8.33
N LEU A 115 -31.21 30.30 -7.04
CA LEU A 115 -30.37 31.39 -6.55
C LEU A 115 -28.96 30.85 -6.31
N VAL A 116 -27.96 31.47 -6.93
CA VAL A 116 -26.55 31.13 -6.72
C VAL A 116 -25.90 32.18 -5.82
N THR A 117 -25.27 31.74 -4.74
CA THR A 117 -24.62 32.60 -3.73
C THR A 117 -23.24 32.05 -3.34
N GLY A 118 -22.58 32.69 -2.38
CA GLY A 118 -21.30 32.22 -1.83
C GLY A 118 -20.21 32.13 -2.88
N ASN A 119 -20.07 33.14 -3.75
CA ASN A 119 -19.09 33.15 -4.84
C ASN A 119 -19.22 31.93 -5.78
N GLN A 120 -20.45 31.58 -6.18
CA GLN A 120 -20.75 30.44 -7.06
C GLN A 120 -20.48 29.06 -6.42
N LYS A 121 -20.48 28.98 -5.09
CA LYS A 121 -20.36 27.72 -4.35
C LYS A 121 -21.69 27.19 -3.79
N CYS A 122 -22.71 28.04 -3.68
CA CYS A 122 -23.99 27.64 -3.11
C CYS A 122 -25.11 27.81 -4.13
N VAL A 123 -26.04 26.86 -4.17
CA VAL A 123 -27.26 26.94 -4.96
C VAL A 123 -28.48 26.59 -4.12
N LYS A 124 -29.52 27.42 -4.19
CA LYS A 124 -30.78 27.24 -3.47
C LYS A 124 -31.96 27.31 -4.42
N TYR A 125 -33.00 26.53 -4.13
CA TYR A 125 -34.27 26.64 -4.84
C TYR A 125 -35.07 27.86 -4.33
N GLN A 126 -35.79 28.50 -5.25
CA GLN A 126 -36.77 29.54 -4.95
C GLN A 126 -38.00 29.40 -5.85
N GLU A 127 -39.18 29.72 -5.31
CA GLU A 127 -40.44 29.65 -6.05
C GLU A 127 -40.55 30.73 -7.12
N GLU A 128 -40.14 31.96 -6.78
CA GLU A 128 -40.19 33.08 -7.72
C GLU A 128 -39.01 33.03 -8.70
N PRO A 129 -39.26 32.93 -10.02
CA PRO A 129 -38.19 32.89 -11.00
C PRO A 129 -37.43 34.23 -11.06
N LEU A 130 -36.09 34.17 -11.03
CA LEU A 130 -35.23 35.33 -11.21
C LEU A 130 -35.38 35.95 -12.61
N ARG A 131 -35.27 37.27 -12.65
CA ARG A 131 -35.18 38.06 -13.88
C ARG A 131 -33.77 37.97 -14.46
N LEU A 132 -33.51 36.89 -15.18
CA LEU A 132 -32.22 36.64 -15.84
C LEU A 132 -32.31 36.95 -17.34
N ALA A 133 -31.21 37.47 -17.90
CA ALA A 133 -31.08 37.68 -19.33
C ALA A 133 -31.24 36.35 -20.12
N PRO A 134 -31.81 36.39 -21.33
CA PRO A 134 -31.90 35.22 -22.21
C PRO A 134 -30.51 34.61 -22.46
N CYS A 135 -30.41 33.29 -22.33
CA CYS A 135 -29.18 32.54 -22.57
C CYS A 135 -29.52 31.16 -23.14
N LEU A 136 -28.89 30.81 -24.28
CA LEU A 136 -29.10 29.52 -24.94
C LEU A 136 -28.63 28.36 -24.08
N GLU A 137 -27.59 28.59 -23.30
CA GLU A 137 -26.97 27.62 -22.39
C GLU A 137 -27.78 27.35 -21.11
N ARG A 138 -28.84 28.12 -20.85
CA ARG A 138 -29.63 28.05 -19.62
C ARG A 138 -30.60 26.86 -19.61
N PHE A 139 -30.71 26.15 -18.49
CA PHE A 139 -31.84 25.24 -18.27
C PHE A 139 -33.14 26.05 -18.10
N ASP A 140 -34.19 25.69 -18.82
CA ASP A 140 -35.48 26.41 -18.76
C ASP A 140 -36.56 25.70 -17.93
N SER A 141 -36.57 24.37 -17.92
CA SER A 141 -37.65 23.56 -17.35
C SER A 141 -37.36 23.09 -15.93
N LYS A 142 -36.27 22.35 -15.72
CA LYS A 142 -35.86 21.84 -14.40
C LYS A 142 -34.93 22.85 -13.71
N PRO A 143 -35.02 22.98 -12.38
CA PRO A 143 -34.14 23.83 -11.59
C PRO A 143 -32.73 23.20 -11.48
N CYS A 144 -32.00 23.21 -12.60
CA CYS A 144 -30.66 22.63 -12.75
C CYS A 144 -29.59 23.69 -13.04
N VAL A 145 -28.34 23.33 -12.78
CA VAL A 145 -27.14 24.11 -13.07
C VAL A 145 -25.95 23.17 -13.28
N LEU A 146 -25.01 23.57 -14.13
CA LEU A 146 -23.71 22.89 -14.30
C LEU A 146 -22.60 23.65 -13.57
N ALA A 147 -21.51 22.96 -13.25
CA ALA A 147 -20.27 23.66 -12.92
C ALA A 147 -19.65 24.35 -14.15
N THR A 148 -18.79 25.34 -13.92
CA THR A 148 -18.05 26.07 -14.96
C THR A 148 -17.01 25.22 -15.67
N THR A 149 -16.40 24.28 -14.95
CA THR A 149 -15.37 23.39 -15.48
C THR A 149 -15.96 22.02 -15.82
N GLY A 150 -15.62 21.53 -17.02
CA GLY A 150 -15.96 20.18 -17.47
C GLY A 150 -14.71 19.39 -17.81
N PHE A 151 -14.80 18.08 -17.64
CA PHE A 151 -13.69 17.13 -17.66
C PHE A 151 -13.77 16.19 -18.87
N ARG A 152 -12.62 15.78 -19.42
CA ARG A 152 -12.58 14.88 -20.58
C ARG A 152 -11.70 13.65 -20.38
N LEU A 153 -10.64 13.79 -19.57
CA LEU A 153 -9.63 12.77 -19.29
C LEU A 153 -9.19 12.91 -17.84
N GLY A 154 -8.73 11.84 -17.22
CA GLY A 154 -8.28 11.84 -15.83
C GLY A 154 -9.36 11.53 -14.80
N LYS A 155 -8.98 11.68 -13.53
CA LYS A 155 -9.76 11.31 -12.35
C LYS A 155 -9.98 12.55 -11.48
N TYR A 156 -11.20 12.79 -11.06
CA TYR A 156 -11.60 13.99 -10.33
C TYR A 156 -12.49 13.63 -9.15
N TYR A 157 -12.36 14.38 -8.07
CA TYR A 157 -13.18 14.24 -6.88
C TYR A 157 -13.63 15.61 -6.40
N TRP A 158 -14.89 15.70 -5.99
CA TRP A 158 -15.46 16.87 -5.32
C TRP A 158 -16.53 16.43 -4.33
N GLU A 159 -16.80 17.29 -3.35
CA GLU A 159 -17.80 17.06 -2.32
C GLU A 159 -18.92 18.10 -2.41
N VAL A 160 -20.13 17.66 -2.07
CA VAL A 160 -21.32 18.52 -2.03
C VAL A 160 -22.02 18.30 -0.70
N GLU A 161 -22.21 19.37 0.05
CA GLU A 161 -23.09 19.36 1.22
C GLU A 161 -24.55 19.34 0.74
N VAL A 162 -25.30 18.34 1.22
CA VAL A 162 -26.67 18.04 0.80
C VAL A 162 -27.67 17.99 1.98
N GLY A 163 -27.20 18.21 3.21
CA GLY A 163 -28.03 18.12 4.43
C GLY A 163 -29.15 19.16 4.54
N GLY A 164 -29.22 20.14 3.63
CA GLY A 164 -30.28 21.14 3.58
C GLY A 164 -31.39 20.78 2.58
N GLY A 165 -32.54 20.32 3.09
CA GLY A 165 -33.80 20.19 2.34
C GLY A 165 -34.15 18.77 1.90
N ILE A 166 -35.18 18.67 1.04
CA ILE A 166 -35.90 17.40 0.79
C ILE A 166 -35.87 16.96 -0.68
N TYR A 167 -35.35 17.77 -1.59
CA TYR A 167 -35.29 17.41 -3.01
C TYR A 167 -34.02 17.92 -3.67
N TRP A 168 -33.06 17.02 -3.88
CA TRP A 168 -31.81 17.35 -4.55
C TRP A 168 -31.34 16.21 -5.44
N THR A 169 -30.52 16.55 -6.43
CA THR A 169 -29.88 15.61 -7.34
C THR A 169 -28.51 16.12 -7.71
N ILE A 170 -27.52 15.25 -7.64
CA ILE A 170 -26.12 15.56 -7.93
C ILE A 170 -25.50 14.48 -8.80
N GLY A 171 -24.58 14.86 -9.67
CA GLY A 171 -23.89 13.91 -10.53
C GLY A 171 -23.13 14.60 -11.64
N ILE A 172 -23.16 14.00 -12.82
CA ILE A 172 -22.50 14.51 -14.03
C ILE A 172 -23.47 14.54 -15.21
N ALA A 173 -23.22 15.45 -16.14
CA ALA A 173 -23.93 15.55 -17.40
C ALA A 173 -22.97 15.76 -18.57
N ARG A 174 -23.34 15.23 -19.74
CA ARG A 174 -22.65 15.53 -21.01
C ARG A 174 -22.71 17.02 -21.33
N GLN A 175 -21.68 17.54 -21.99
CA GLN A 175 -21.67 18.90 -22.52
C GLN A 175 -22.90 19.18 -23.40
N SER A 176 -23.29 18.20 -24.21
CA SER A 176 -24.44 18.23 -25.11
C SER A 176 -25.80 17.97 -24.43
N VAL A 177 -25.86 17.92 -23.10
CA VAL A 177 -27.11 17.63 -22.37
C VAL A 177 -28.23 18.58 -22.80
N ARG A 178 -29.44 18.04 -22.97
CA ARG A 178 -30.61 18.83 -23.36
C ARG A 178 -30.91 19.87 -22.27
N ARG A 179 -30.88 21.15 -22.64
CA ARG A 179 -31.14 22.27 -21.71
C ARG A 179 -32.53 22.88 -21.83
N LYS A 180 -33.28 22.54 -22.89
CA LYS A 180 -34.58 23.15 -23.21
C LYS A 180 -35.74 22.17 -23.15
N GLY A 181 -36.86 22.61 -22.62
CA GLY A 181 -38.08 21.82 -22.42
C GLY A 181 -37.89 20.68 -21.43
N MET A 182 -38.93 19.86 -21.25
CA MET A 182 -38.91 18.75 -20.30
C MET A 182 -37.94 17.64 -20.72
N PHE A 183 -37.14 17.16 -19.77
CA PHE A 183 -36.27 15.97 -19.91
C PHE A 183 -36.26 15.14 -18.62
N ARG A 184 -35.92 13.86 -18.71
CA ARG A 184 -35.67 12.99 -17.55
C ARG A 184 -34.18 13.03 -17.18
N ILE A 185 -33.88 12.86 -15.90
CA ILE A 185 -32.52 12.63 -15.42
C ILE A 185 -32.29 11.13 -15.56
N GLU A 186 -31.49 10.72 -16.54
CA GLU A 186 -31.18 9.31 -16.80
C GLU A 186 -29.94 9.18 -17.72
N PRO A 187 -29.18 8.07 -17.63
CA PRO A 187 -28.01 7.81 -18.46
C PRO A 187 -28.23 7.96 -19.96
N GLN A 188 -29.40 7.52 -20.45
CA GLN A 188 -29.76 7.60 -21.87
C GLN A 188 -29.84 9.04 -22.40
N ARG A 189 -30.06 10.02 -21.51
CA ARG A 189 -30.07 11.46 -21.81
C ARG A 189 -28.74 12.14 -21.48
N GLY A 190 -27.72 11.36 -21.15
CA GLY A 190 -26.38 11.84 -20.86
C GLY A 190 -26.24 12.42 -19.46
N ILE A 191 -27.05 11.99 -18.49
CA ILE A 191 -26.97 12.43 -17.10
C ILE A 191 -26.85 11.20 -16.19
N TRP A 192 -25.83 11.18 -15.33
CA TRP A 192 -25.62 10.14 -14.33
C TRP A 192 -25.60 10.79 -12.97
N ALA A 193 -26.62 10.52 -12.17
CA ALA A 193 -26.85 11.24 -10.93
C ALA A 193 -27.57 10.37 -9.90
N ILE A 194 -27.36 10.73 -8.63
CA ILE A 194 -28.17 10.25 -7.51
C ILE A 194 -28.90 11.43 -6.86
N GLY A 195 -29.95 11.16 -6.10
CA GLY A 195 -30.70 12.22 -5.45
C GLY A 195 -31.61 11.74 -4.33
N LEU A 196 -32.05 12.71 -3.53
CA LEU A 196 -33.09 12.57 -2.52
C LEU A 196 -34.42 13.05 -3.09
N LEU A 197 -35.46 12.24 -2.92
CA LEU A 197 -36.85 12.56 -3.22
C LEU A 197 -37.70 12.45 -1.95
N GLY A 198 -37.55 13.42 -1.05
CA GLY A 198 -38.35 13.59 0.16
C GLY A 198 -39.65 14.32 -0.16
N MET A 199 -40.76 13.58 -0.34
CA MET A 199 -42.12 14.15 -0.37
C MET A 199 -42.95 13.69 0.83
N TYR A 200 -42.92 12.39 1.11
CA TYR A 200 -43.63 11.76 2.25
C TYR A 200 -42.69 11.00 3.17
N SER A 201 -41.63 10.43 2.59
CA SER A 201 -40.49 9.84 3.28
C SER A 201 -39.24 10.10 2.46
N ASP A 202 -38.11 10.21 3.12
CA ASP A 202 -36.81 10.38 2.47
C ASP A 202 -36.45 9.10 1.73
N ARG A 203 -36.39 9.19 0.40
CA ARG A 203 -35.99 8.09 -0.47
C ARG A 203 -34.86 8.54 -1.39
N TYR A 204 -33.78 7.80 -1.33
CA TYR A 204 -32.59 8.04 -2.15
C TYR A 204 -32.64 7.18 -3.40
N TYR A 205 -32.31 7.76 -4.54
CA TYR A 205 -32.32 7.06 -5.81
C TYR A 205 -31.04 7.29 -6.58
N ALA A 206 -30.57 6.25 -7.26
CA ALA A 206 -29.76 6.40 -8.45
C ALA A 206 -30.70 6.44 -9.65
N PHE A 207 -30.61 7.50 -10.45
CA PHE A 207 -31.50 7.75 -11.58
C PHE A 207 -31.12 6.90 -12.80
N THR A 208 -31.19 5.58 -12.65
CA THR A 208 -31.09 4.59 -13.73
C THR A 208 -32.41 4.52 -14.51
N SER A 209 -32.51 3.63 -15.50
CA SER A 209 -33.77 3.39 -16.22
C SER A 209 -34.09 1.89 -16.15
N PRO A 210 -34.96 1.44 -15.22
CA PRO A 210 -35.72 2.22 -14.22
C PRO A 210 -34.85 2.72 -13.04
N ASP A 211 -35.35 3.67 -12.24
CA ASP A 211 -34.66 4.21 -11.07
C ASP A 211 -34.32 3.12 -10.04
N THR A 212 -33.11 3.16 -9.49
CA THR A 212 -32.64 2.22 -8.46
C THR A 212 -32.77 2.86 -7.09
N LEU A 213 -33.53 2.25 -6.17
CA LEU A 213 -33.64 2.70 -4.79
C LEU A 213 -32.32 2.43 -4.05
N LEU A 214 -31.81 3.45 -3.35
CA LEU A 214 -30.63 3.36 -2.50
C LEU A 214 -31.06 3.30 -1.04
N ASN A 215 -30.32 2.54 -0.23
CA ASN A 215 -30.53 2.42 1.21
C ASN A 215 -29.23 2.76 1.96
N PRO A 216 -28.86 4.06 2.06
CA PRO A 216 -27.72 4.49 2.86
C PRO A 216 -27.90 4.04 4.32
N LYS A 217 -26.80 3.67 5.00
CA LYS A 217 -26.86 3.29 6.44
C LYS A 217 -27.26 4.45 7.33
N GLU A 218 -26.88 5.66 6.92
CA GLU A 218 -27.16 6.92 7.58
C GLU A 218 -27.51 7.98 6.53
N GLN A 219 -28.19 9.03 6.96
CA GLN A 219 -28.51 10.16 6.08
C GLN A 219 -27.23 10.85 5.59
N PRO A 220 -26.97 10.91 4.27
CA PRO A 220 -25.81 11.63 3.76
C PRO A 220 -25.98 13.14 3.98
N GLU A 221 -25.15 13.75 4.82
CA GLU A 221 -25.06 15.21 4.94
C GLU A 221 -24.12 15.80 3.89
N ARG A 222 -23.17 14.98 3.43
CA ARG A 222 -22.18 15.32 2.42
C ARG A 222 -21.96 14.14 1.49
N VAL A 223 -22.00 14.39 0.18
CA VAL A 223 -21.78 13.37 -0.84
C VAL A 223 -20.52 13.68 -1.63
N GLY A 224 -19.59 12.72 -1.64
CA GLY A 224 -18.42 12.73 -2.50
C GLY A 224 -18.76 12.15 -3.87
N VAL A 225 -18.32 12.82 -4.93
CA VAL A 225 -18.48 12.37 -6.31
C VAL A 225 -17.10 12.13 -6.91
N TYR A 226 -16.84 10.89 -7.31
CA TYR A 226 -15.61 10.46 -7.94
C TYR A 226 -15.85 10.16 -9.42
N LEU A 227 -15.28 10.96 -10.29
CA LEU A 227 -15.36 10.82 -11.75
C LEU A 227 -14.06 10.23 -12.30
N ASN A 228 -14.12 9.07 -12.94
CA ASN A 228 -13.03 8.49 -13.70
C ASN A 228 -13.36 8.60 -15.20
N CYS A 229 -12.84 9.63 -15.87
CA CYS A 229 -13.04 9.84 -17.31
C CYS A 229 -12.32 8.80 -18.17
N ASP A 230 -11.25 8.20 -17.64
CA ASP A 230 -10.41 7.27 -18.38
C ASP A 230 -11.07 5.89 -18.51
N GLU A 231 -11.70 5.43 -17.43
CA GLU A 231 -12.47 4.17 -17.40
C GLU A 231 -13.96 4.34 -17.72
N GLY A 232 -14.46 5.59 -17.71
CA GLY A 232 -15.88 5.87 -17.98
C GLY A 232 -16.78 5.47 -16.82
N SER A 233 -16.47 5.93 -15.61
CA SER A 233 -17.29 5.66 -14.43
C SER A 233 -17.47 6.90 -13.55
N VAL A 234 -18.58 6.94 -12.83
CA VAL A 234 -18.83 7.91 -11.76
C VAL A 234 -19.38 7.19 -10.53
N SER A 235 -18.70 7.37 -9.41
CA SER A 235 -19.04 6.76 -8.11
C SER A 235 -19.44 7.82 -7.11
N PHE A 236 -20.37 7.47 -6.24
CA PHE A 236 -20.94 8.33 -5.21
C PHE A 236 -20.71 7.71 -3.84
N TYR A 237 -20.33 8.54 -2.88
CA TYR A 237 -20.02 8.12 -1.52
C TYR A 237 -20.67 9.07 -0.51
N ASN A 238 -21.11 8.56 0.63
CA ASN A 238 -21.26 9.40 1.81
C ASN A 238 -19.85 9.80 2.25
N ALA A 239 -19.52 11.08 2.14
CA ALA A 239 -18.15 11.56 2.36
C ALA A 239 -17.73 11.44 3.83
N LEU A 240 -18.69 11.49 4.76
CA LEU A 240 -18.40 11.47 6.20
C LEU A 240 -18.15 10.04 6.71
N SER A 241 -19.01 9.08 6.37
CA SER A 241 -18.83 7.66 6.74
C SER A 241 -18.00 6.85 5.74
N GLN A 242 -17.62 7.45 4.61
CA GLN A 242 -16.93 6.78 3.50
C GLN A 242 -17.73 5.60 2.92
N GLU A 243 -19.05 5.56 3.16
CA GLU A 243 -19.94 4.54 2.60
C GLU A 243 -20.08 4.74 1.08
N HIS A 244 -19.90 3.68 0.31
CA HIS A 244 -20.25 3.66 -1.10
C HIS A 244 -21.77 3.67 -1.27
N LEU A 245 -22.29 4.63 -2.05
CA LEU A 245 -23.71 4.78 -2.33
C LEU A 245 -24.10 4.12 -3.65
N PHE A 246 -23.38 4.44 -4.74
CA PHE A 246 -23.68 3.92 -6.07
C PHE A 246 -22.54 4.17 -7.06
N THR A 247 -22.46 3.37 -8.13
CA THR A 247 -21.56 3.61 -9.27
C THR A 247 -22.29 3.43 -10.59
N PHE A 248 -22.16 4.42 -11.48
CA PHE A 248 -22.53 4.27 -12.88
C PHE A 248 -21.29 3.99 -13.74
N ASN A 249 -21.45 3.09 -14.70
CA ASN A 249 -20.50 2.89 -15.77
C ASN A 249 -21.10 3.41 -17.09
N PHE A 250 -20.29 4.06 -17.91
CA PHE A 250 -20.69 4.64 -19.18
C PHE A 250 -19.60 4.51 -20.23
N LEU A 251 -20.02 4.44 -21.49
CA LEU A 251 -19.09 4.46 -22.60
C LEU A 251 -18.37 5.80 -22.65
N LYS A 252 -17.05 5.76 -22.80
CA LYS A 252 -16.22 6.95 -22.95
C LYS A 252 -16.72 7.79 -24.11
N VAL A 253 -16.93 9.07 -23.85
CA VAL A 253 -17.40 10.04 -24.85
C VAL A 253 -16.28 11.02 -25.22
N PRO A 254 -16.28 11.54 -26.46
CA PRO A 254 -15.30 12.53 -26.89
C PRO A 254 -15.61 13.95 -26.38
N GLU A 255 -16.74 14.16 -25.71
CA GLU A 255 -17.13 15.46 -25.16
C GLU A 255 -16.76 15.60 -23.68
N LYS A 256 -16.88 16.82 -23.15
CA LYS A 256 -16.69 17.08 -21.72
C LYS A 256 -17.88 16.60 -20.90
N LEU A 257 -17.59 16.14 -19.68
CA LEU A 257 -18.53 15.83 -18.62
C LEU A 257 -18.49 16.94 -17.58
N TYR A 258 -19.63 17.50 -17.25
CA TYR A 258 -19.77 18.59 -16.29
C TYR A 258 -20.44 18.09 -15.02
N PRO A 259 -19.95 18.44 -13.83
CA PRO A 259 -20.73 18.32 -12.60
C PRO A 259 -22.11 18.95 -12.78
N PHE A 260 -23.13 18.21 -12.38
CA PHE A 260 -24.53 18.52 -12.57
C PHE A 260 -25.24 18.57 -11.22
N PHE A 261 -26.04 19.62 -11.02
CA PHE A 261 -26.78 19.84 -9.79
C PHE A 261 -28.22 20.23 -10.13
N CYS A 262 -29.17 19.67 -9.40
CA CYS A 262 -30.59 20.04 -9.47
C CYS A 262 -31.14 20.12 -8.06
N VAL A 263 -31.85 21.21 -7.76
CA VAL A 263 -32.39 21.48 -6.42
C VAL A 263 -33.85 21.87 -6.55
N GLY A 264 -34.71 21.23 -5.77
CA GLY A 264 -36.15 21.48 -5.76
C GLY A 264 -36.67 21.64 -4.33
N ALA A 265 -37.89 22.13 -4.21
CA ALA A 265 -38.58 22.44 -2.97
C ALA A 265 -37.94 23.58 -2.15
N LEU A 266 -38.80 24.38 -1.51
CA LEU A 266 -38.36 25.46 -0.62
C LEU A 266 -37.51 24.91 0.52
N GLY A 267 -36.45 25.65 0.86
CA GLY A 267 -35.51 25.28 1.92
C GLY A 267 -34.38 24.36 1.49
N THR A 268 -34.43 23.77 0.28
CA THR A 268 -33.32 22.94 -0.21
C THR A 268 -32.16 23.78 -0.74
N GLU A 269 -30.96 23.44 -0.28
CA GLU A 269 -29.70 24.04 -0.69
C GLU A 269 -28.61 22.99 -0.92
N LEU A 270 -27.71 23.28 -1.86
CA LEU A 270 -26.46 22.55 -2.05
C LEU A 270 -25.28 23.50 -1.89
N LYS A 271 -24.22 23.05 -1.22
CA LYS A 271 -22.96 23.79 -1.09
C LYS A 271 -21.80 22.95 -1.59
N LEU A 272 -20.95 23.56 -2.42
CA LEU A 272 -19.72 22.96 -2.93
C LEU A 272 -18.58 23.31 -1.98
N ASP A 273 -17.77 22.31 -1.61
CA ASP A 273 -16.48 22.51 -0.93
C ASP A 273 -15.44 23.06 -1.94
#